data_AF-A5VKB9-F1
#
_entry.id   AF-A5VKB9-F1
#
_cell.length_a   1.000
_cell.length_b   1.000
_cell.length_c   1.000
_cell.angle_alpha   90.00
_cell.angle_beta   90.00
_cell.angle_gamma   90.00
#
_symmetry.space_group_name_H-M   'P 1'
#
loop_
_entity.id
_entity.type
_entity.pdbx_description
1 polymer ?
#
loop_
_entity_poly.entity_id
_entity_poly.type
_entity_poly.pdbx_seq_one_letter_code
_entity_poly.pdbx_strand_id
1 'polypeptide(L)' 'MAFLTKAKSGGRIRNYNAWSRHNGYVWLRQPRADGQYGYLPCRNADSNEAFGKFEPLS' A
#
# COMPACT_ATOMS: atom_id res chain seq x y z
N MET A 1 11.90 3.17 2.51
CA MET A 1 11.30 3.95 1.40
C MET A 1 9.80 3.78 1.44
N ALA A 2 9.08 4.87 1.70
CA ALA A 2 7.63 4.90 1.63
C ALA A 2 7.23 5.48 0.27
N PHE A 3 6.36 4.76 -0.42
CA PHE A 3 5.80 5.16 -1.70
C PHE A 3 4.34 5.52 -1.49
N LEU A 4 3.92 6.61 -2.14
CA LEU A 4 2.51 7.00 -2.16
C LEU A 4 1.72 5.91 -2.88
N THR A 5 0.56 5.50 -2.38
CA THR A 5 -0.45 4.84 -3.23
C THR A 5 -1.70 5.69 -3.16
N LYS A 6 -2.15 6.17 -4.31
CA LYS A 6 -3.52 6.69 -4.44
C LYS A 6 -4.44 5.48 -4.54
N ALA A 7 -4.99 5.04 -3.41
CA ALA A 7 -5.95 3.95 -3.39
C ALA A 7 -7.23 4.37 -4.12
N LYS A 8 -8.00 3.40 -4.62
CA LYS A 8 -9.29 3.60 -5.31
C LYS A 8 -10.31 4.44 -4.51
N SER A 9 -10.11 4.63 -3.20
CA SER A 9 -10.93 5.49 -2.32
C SER A 9 -10.49 6.96 -2.24
N GLY A 10 -9.50 7.40 -3.04
CA GLY A 10 -8.98 8.77 -2.98
C GLY A 10 -8.03 9.06 -1.81
N GLY A 11 -7.78 8.07 -0.94
CA GLY A 11 -6.81 8.16 0.14
C GLY A 11 -5.35 8.19 -0.35
N ARG A 12 -4.52 9.00 0.30
CA ARG A 12 -3.05 9.03 0.12
C ARG A 12 -2.40 8.21 1.24
N ILE A 13 -1.73 7.11 0.91
CA ILE A 13 -0.87 6.39 1.87
C ILE A 13 0.52 7.03 1.89
N ARG A 14 0.89 7.70 2.99
CA ARG A 14 2.23 8.29 3.15
C ARG A 14 3.22 7.38 3.86
N ASN A 15 2.73 6.52 4.76
CA ASN A 15 3.58 5.70 5.62
C ASN A 15 3.13 4.23 5.56
N TYR A 16 4.05 3.36 5.19
CA TYR A 16 3.97 1.91 5.35
C TYR A 16 5.36 1.39 5.72
N ASN A 17 5.43 0.27 6.45
CA ASN A 17 6.71 -0.27 6.93
C ASN A 17 6.96 -1.73 6.53
N ALA A 18 6.01 -2.38 5.87
CA ALA A 18 6.20 -3.71 5.28
C ALA A 18 5.22 -3.95 4.15
N TRP A 19 5.48 -5.02 3.41
CA TRP A 19 4.60 -5.54 2.38
C TRP A 19 4.54 -7.07 2.45
N SER A 20 3.45 -7.64 1.94
CA SER A 20 3.28 -9.09 1.76
C SER A 20 2.59 -9.37 0.42
N ARG A 21 2.75 -10.59 -0.11
CA ARG A 21 2.07 -11.04 -1.34
C ARG A 21 1.30 -12.31 -1.04
N HIS A 22 -0.02 -12.24 -1.07
CA HIS A 22 -0.92 -13.39 -0.86
C HIS A 22 -2.35 -13.01 -1.25
N ASN A 23 -3.21 -14.03 -1.39
CA ASN A 23 -4.64 -13.86 -1.71
C ASN A 23 -4.90 -13.00 -2.94
N GLY A 24 -4.08 -13.13 -3.99
CA GLY A 24 -4.24 -12.40 -5.25
C GLY A 24 -3.78 -10.94 -5.23
N TYR A 25 -3.20 -10.44 -4.12
CA TYR A 25 -2.75 -9.05 -4.02
C TYR A 25 -1.37 -8.88 -3.38
N VAL A 26 -0.73 -7.75 -3.70
CA VAL A 26 0.38 -7.19 -2.92
C VAL A 26 -0.21 -6.22 -1.90
N TRP A 27 0.09 -6.45 -0.63
CA TRP A 27 -0.45 -5.69 0.50
C TRP A 27 0.62 -4.79 1.10
N LEU A 28 0.24 -3.58 1.50
CA LEU A 28 1.06 -2.65 2.28
C LEU A 28 0.55 -2.59 3.72
N ARG A 29 1.46 -2.70 4.69
CA ARG A 29 1.14 -2.54 6.12
C ARG A 29 1.38 -1.11 6.57
N GLN A 30 0.33 -0.45 7.05
CA GLN A 30 0.34 0.89 7.62
C GLN A 30 0.31 0.84 9.15
N PRO A 31 1.40 1.20 9.84
CA PRO A 31 1.36 1.49 11.26
C PRO A 31 0.41 2.66 11.56
N ARG A 32 -0.39 2.52 12.61
CA ARG A 32 -1.29 3.56 13.11
C ARG A 32 -0.85 4.03 14.50
N ALA A 33 -1.30 5.22 14.89
CA ALA A 33 -0.90 5.86 16.15
C ALA A 33 -1.34 5.06 17.40
N ASP A 34 -2.38 4.24 17.26
CA ASP A 34 -2.92 3.36 18.29
C ASP A 34 -2.18 2.01 18.39
N GLY A 35 -1.05 1.84 17.71
CA GLY A 35 -0.29 0.60 17.69
C GLY A 35 -0.88 -0.50 16.80
N GLN A 36 -2.02 -0.24 16.15
CA GLN A 36 -2.63 -1.19 15.22
C GLN A 36 -2.03 -1.08 13.81
N TYR A 37 -2.37 -2.06 12.98
CA TYR A 37 -1.95 -2.12 11.59
C TYR A 37 -3.16 -2.07 10.65
N GLY A 38 -3.12 -1.14 9.70
CA GLY A 38 -3.97 -1.17 8.52
C GLY A 38 -3.29 -1.91 7.37
N TYR A 39 -4.08 -2.54 6.51
CA TYR A 39 -3.56 -3.23 5.32
C TYR A 39 -4.31 -2.74 4.08
N LEU A 40 -3.55 -2.36 3.04
CA LEU A 40 -4.12 -1.92 1.77
C LEU A 40 -3.56 -2.75 0.62
N PRO A 41 -4.40 -3.30 -0.27
CA PRO A 41 -3.93 -3.90 -1.51
C PRO A 41 -3.46 -2.80 -2.48
N CYS A 42 -2.25 -2.95 -3.02
CA CYS A 42 -1.63 -1.95 -3.90
C CYS A 42 -1.39 -2.44 -5.34
N ARG A 43 -1.32 -3.76 -5.54
CA ARG A 43 -1.16 -4.40 -6.85
C ARG A 43 -1.91 -5.71 -6.94
N ASN A 44 -2.24 -6.11 -8.16
CA ASN A 44 -2.59 -7.50 -8.47
C ASN A 44 -1.34 -8.39 -8.30
N ALA A 45 -1.47 -9.53 -7.63
CA ALA A 45 -0.35 -10.42 -7.34
C ALA A 45 0.09 -11.30 -8.52
N ASP A 46 -0.69 -11.39 -9.59
CA ASP A 46 -0.37 -12.20 -10.75
C ASP A 46 0.22 -11.30 -11.85
N SER A 47 -0.46 -10.20 -12.17
CA SER A 47 -0.06 -9.27 -13.25
C SER A 47 0.90 -8.17 -12.82
N ASN A 48 1.12 -7.97 -11.50
CA ASN A 48 1.80 -6.80 -10.93
C ASN A 48 1.16 -5.44 -11.25
N GLU A 49 -0.03 -5.43 -11.85
CA GLU A 49 -0.75 -4.20 -12.19
C GLU A 49 -1.01 -3.37 -10.93
N ALA A 50 -0.64 -2.09 -10.99
CA ALA A 50 -0.78 -1.16 -9.87
C ALA A 50 -2.20 -0.60 -9.76
N PHE A 51 -2.74 -0.57 -8.55
CA PHE A 51 -4.05 0.02 -8.28
C PHE A 51 -3.98 1.53 -7.99
N GLY A 52 -2.82 2.15 -8.24
CA GLY A 52 -2.56 3.56 -8.00
C GLY A 52 -1.17 3.96 -8.50
N LYS A 53 -0.82 5.23 -8.30
CA LYS A 53 0.53 5.73 -8.61
C LYS A 53 1.44 5.62 -7.39
N PHE A 54 2.70 5.24 -7.63
CA PHE A 54 3.78 5.19 -6.65
C PHE A 54 4.74 6.34 -6.91
N GLU A 55 4.82 7.27 -5.97
CA GLU A 55 5.66 8.47 -6.06
C GLU A 55 6.65 8.49 -4.89
N PRO A 56 7.92 8.88 -5.12
CA PRO A 56 8.85 9.19 -4.05
C PRO A 56 8.27 10.28 -3.14
N LEU A 57 8.52 10.18 -1.83
CA LEU A 57 8.28 11.30 -0.94
C LEU A 57 9.32 12.39 -1.24
N SER A 58 8.86 13.54 -1.71
CA SER A 58 9.64 14.78 -1.83
C SER A 58 9.79 15.46 -0.48
#